data_AF-A0A1I8GGW4-F1
#
_entry.id   AF-A0A1I8GGW4-F1
#
_cell.length_a   1.000
_cell.length_b   1.000
_cell.length_c   1.000
_cell.angle_alpha   90.00
_cell.angle_beta   90.00
_cell.angle_gamma   90.00
#
_symmetry.space_group_name_H-M   'P 1'
#
loop_
_entity.id
_entity.type
_entity.pdbx_description
1 polymer ?
#
loop_
_entity_poly.entity_id
_entity_poly.type
_entity_poly.pdbx_seq_one_letter_code
_entity_poly.pdbx_strand_id
1 'polypeptide(L)'
;ETEWNEEERKAAEDYERRVRELQEEREKYRKQLEAELKKLQGLTEDNMTSFDQELRQLFSLKVKTQSAVVHEELKIYRLRLALLIEEELSVREQELASQLTKRRAALEDLGPLIDRSRKLVKTQDEQIQYAKSDNEYMEKNFSAFKKEFPEISAAMADTLHKMYKKKLPQLKIKAGLGEAPFNPYGNRPTTASRQEGARQALGQVLREQDDERHMPSGLDAHVWQRFCQLRRAKREKELLIGDMTLALSEFQAFFANNLEVQLLVKQGQVEVEPRDDFIIDFADSLLLSRGVVEDLNSKIKTLGEAKVRFMEEAKDSKKTFRRLEWELRGMRMDAEDLINKLRDINSFKITREIQR
;
A
#
# COMPACT_ATOMS: atom_id res chain seq x y z
N GLU A 1 -70.77 -107.41 -46.50
CA GLU A 1 -69.51 -107.80 -47.16
C GLU A 1 -68.49 -108.22 -46.11
N THR A 2 -68.76 -109.34 -45.46
CA THR A 2 -67.90 -109.94 -44.44
C THR A 2 -68.00 -111.43 -44.64
N GLU A 3 -66.93 -112.07 -45.12
CA GLU A 3 -66.50 -113.36 -44.59
C GLU A 3 -64.97 -113.33 -44.61
N TRP A 4 -64.41 -112.51 -43.72
CA TRP A 4 -63.00 -112.68 -43.34
C TRP A 4 -62.87 -114.09 -42.76
N ASN A 5 -61.82 -114.80 -43.18
CA ASN A 5 -61.44 -116.06 -42.55
C ASN A 5 -61.15 -115.80 -41.05
N GLU A 6 -61.49 -116.75 -40.18
CA GLU A 6 -61.18 -116.73 -38.75
C GLU A 6 -59.71 -116.30 -38.46
N GLU A 7 -58.77 -116.72 -39.31
CA GLU A 7 -57.35 -116.35 -39.23
C GLU A 7 -57.10 -114.87 -39.54
N GLU A 8 -57.78 -114.28 -40.52
CA GLU A 8 -57.62 -112.87 -40.91
C GLU A 8 -58.25 -111.95 -39.86
N ARG A 9 -59.39 -112.37 -39.28
CA ARG A 9 -60.04 -111.63 -38.19
C ARG A 9 -59.16 -111.61 -36.95
N LYS A 10 -58.55 -112.74 -36.61
CA LYS A 10 -57.58 -112.86 -35.53
C LYS A 10 -56.31 -112.03 -35.79
N ALA A 11 -55.84 -111.97 -37.03
CA ALA A 11 -54.68 -111.16 -37.41
C ALA A 11 -54.94 -109.64 -37.31
N ALA A 12 -56.13 -109.16 -37.67
CA ALA A 12 -56.50 -107.75 -37.46
C ALA A 12 -56.69 -107.42 -35.97
N GLU A 13 -57.31 -108.30 -35.19
CA GLU A 13 -57.41 -108.12 -33.74
C GLU A 13 -56.02 -108.08 -33.07
N ASP A 14 -55.08 -108.92 -33.51
CA ASP A 14 -53.68 -108.90 -33.09
C ASP A 14 -52.98 -107.58 -33.47
N TYR A 15 -53.20 -107.08 -34.69
CA TYR A 15 -52.64 -105.82 -35.17
C TYR A 15 -53.20 -104.63 -34.38
N GLU A 16 -54.51 -104.54 -34.17
CA GLU A 16 -55.15 -103.47 -33.40
C GLU A 16 -54.72 -103.48 -31.93
N ARG A 17 -54.47 -104.66 -31.36
CA ARG A 17 -53.85 -104.79 -30.04
C ARG A 17 -52.43 -104.24 -30.03
N ARG A 18 -51.57 -104.62 -30.98
CA ARG A 18 -50.18 -104.11 -31.07
C ARG A 18 -50.13 -102.60 -31.30
N VAL A 19 -51.03 -102.04 -32.10
CA VAL A 19 -51.14 -100.59 -32.31
C VAL A 19 -51.52 -99.87 -31.01
N ARG A 20 -52.47 -100.43 -30.25
CA ARG A 20 -52.84 -99.88 -28.93
C ARG A 20 -51.67 -99.96 -27.94
N GLU A 21 -50.99 -101.10 -27.86
CA GLU A 21 -49.79 -101.27 -27.02
C GLU A 21 -48.70 -100.25 -27.36
N LEU A 22 -48.40 -100.07 -28.66
CA LEU A 22 -47.43 -99.07 -29.11
C LEU A 22 -47.87 -97.63 -28.82
N GLN A 23 -49.16 -97.32 -28.93
CA GLN A 23 -49.70 -96.00 -28.57
C GLN A 23 -49.56 -95.74 -27.06
N GLU A 24 -49.88 -96.74 -26.22
CA GLU A 24 -49.70 -96.66 -24.78
C GLU A 24 -48.23 -96.48 -24.39
N GLU A 25 -47.30 -97.20 -25.04
CA GLU A 25 -45.86 -97.05 -24.82
C GLU A 25 -45.35 -95.66 -25.24
N ARG A 26 -45.76 -95.17 -26.42
CA ARG A 26 -45.42 -93.81 -26.88
C ARG A 26 -45.95 -92.75 -25.92
N GLU A 27 -47.16 -92.92 -25.40
CA GLU A 27 -47.74 -91.97 -24.47
C GLU A 27 -47.05 -92.01 -23.09
N LYS A 28 -46.67 -93.19 -22.61
CA LYS A 28 -45.84 -93.35 -21.40
C LYS A 28 -44.48 -92.66 -21.57
N TYR A 29 -43.81 -92.88 -22.70
CA TYR A 29 -42.51 -92.27 -22.98
C TYR A 29 -42.59 -90.75 -23.12
N ARG A 30 -43.62 -90.23 -23.81
CA ARG A 30 -43.88 -88.79 -23.89
C ARG A 30 -44.07 -88.17 -22.49
N LYS A 31 -44.87 -88.80 -21.62
CA LYS A 31 -45.09 -88.32 -20.25
C LYS A 31 -43.81 -88.35 -19.42
N GLN A 32 -42.94 -89.35 -19.62
CA GLN A 32 -41.60 -89.37 -18.99
C GLN A 32 -40.74 -88.19 -19.45
N LEU A 33 -40.65 -87.93 -20.76
CA LEU A 33 -39.88 -86.81 -21.30
C LEU A 33 -40.43 -85.44 -20.84
N GLU A 34 -41.75 -85.26 -20.82
CA GLU A 34 -42.39 -84.04 -20.31
C GLU A 34 -42.07 -83.82 -18.82
N ALA A 35 -42.04 -84.88 -18.02
CA ALA A 35 -41.68 -84.82 -16.60
C ALA A 35 -40.18 -84.49 -16.40
N GLU A 36 -39.28 -85.09 -17.20
CA GLU A 36 -37.85 -84.78 -17.17
C GLU A 36 -37.57 -83.33 -17.59
N LEU A 37 -38.22 -82.86 -18.65
CA LEU A 37 -38.08 -81.49 -19.13
C LEU A 37 -38.51 -80.49 -18.04
N LYS A 38 -39.67 -80.72 -17.42
CA LYS A 38 -40.16 -79.88 -16.32
C LYS A 38 -39.21 -79.89 -15.12
N LYS A 39 -38.64 -81.05 -14.79
CA LYS A 39 -37.65 -81.19 -13.72
C LYS A 39 -36.38 -80.40 -14.02
N LEU A 40 -35.84 -80.50 -15.24
CA LEU A 40 -34.63 -79.78 -15.66
C LEU A 40 -34.85 -78.26 -15.70
N GLN A 41 -36.03 -77.81 -16.14
CA GLN A 41 -36.41 -76.40 -16.10
C GLN A 41 -36.44 -75.86 -14.67
N GLY A 42 -37.11 -76.55 -13.75
CA GLY A 42 -37.13 -76.14 -12.33
C GLY A 42 -35.73 -76.10 -11.72
N LEU A 43 -34.90 -77.11 -12.00
CA LEU A 43 -33.52 -77.16 -11.53
C LEU A 43 -32.66 -76.01 -12.10
N THR A 44 -32.92 -75.60 -13.33
CA THR A 44 -32.26 -74.44 -13.95
C THR A 44 -32.69 -73.13 -13.28
N GLU A 45 -33.98 -72.94 -13.03
CA GLU A 45 -34.51 -71.76 -12.33
C GLU A 45 -33.97 -71.65 -10.89
N ASP A 46 -33.93 -72.76 -10.16
CA ASP A 46 -33.36 -72.82 -8.81
C ASP A 46 -31.87 -72.45 -8.82
N ASN A 47 -31.10 -73.01 -9.76
CA ASN A 47 -29.67 -72.70 -9.92
C ASN A 47 -29.43 -71.23 -10.29
N MET A 48 -30.22 -70.66 -11.20
CA MET A 48 -30.14 -69.24 -11.55
C MET A 48 -30.41 -68.35 -10.34
N THR A 49 -31.46 -68.67 -9.58
CA THR A 49 -31.83 -67.92 -8.38
C THR A 49 -30.73 -67.99 -7.31
N SER A 50 -30.15 -69.16 -7.09
CA SER A 50 -29.03 -69.34 -6.14
C SER A 50 -27.79 -68.57 -6.58
N PHE A 51 -27.44 -68.65 -7.86
CA PHE A 51 -26.29 -67.93 -8.41
C PHE A 51 -26.46 -66.41 -8.25
N ASP A 52 -27.64 -65.88 -8.57
CA ASP A 52 -27.94 -64.45 -8.40
C ASP A 52 -27.84 -64.00 -6.95
N GLN A 53 -28.25 -64.85 -5.99
CA GLN A 53 -28.08 -64.56 -4.56
C GLN A 53 -26.61 -64.49 -4.16
N GLU A 54 -25.79 -65.44 -4.58
CA GLU A 54 -24.34 -65.43 -4.32
C GLU A 54 -23.67 -64.20 -4.95
N LEU A 55 -24.03 -63.87 -6.19
CA LEU A 55 -23.51 -62.69 -6.89
C LEU A 55 -23.86 -61.39 -6.15
N ARG A 56 -25.08 -61.27 -5.61
CA ARG A 56 -25.50 -60.13 -4.79
C ARG A 56 -24.72 -60.04 -3.48
N GLN A 57 -24.45 -61.16 -2.82
CA GLN A 57 -23.64 -61.20 -1.60
C GLN A 57 -22.20 -60.76 -1.91
N LEU A 58 -21.61 -61.26 -2.99
CA LEU A 58 -20.28 -60.87 -3.44
C LEU A 58 -20.21 -59.37 -3.77
N PHE A 59 -21.22 -58.84 -4.43
CA PHE A 59 -21.32 -57.41 -4.73
C PHE A 59 -21.39 -56.56 -3.45
N SER A 60 -22.20 -56.97 -2.48
CA SER A 60 -22.29 -56.31 -1.16
C SER A 60 -20.94 -56.30 -0.44
N LEU A 61 -20.23 -57.43 -0.46
CA LEU A 61 -18.89 -57.54 0.13
C LEU A 61 -17.88 -56.63 -0.59
N LYS A 62 -17.91 -56.57 -1.93
CA LYS A 62 -17.07 -55.67 -2.72
C LYS A 62 -17.30 -54.21 -2.32
N VAL A 63 -18.55 -53.77 -2.25
CA VAL A 63 -18.88 -52.38 -1.88
C VAL A 63 -18.39 -52.04 -0.47
N LYS A 64 -18.60 -52.94 0.51
CA LYS A 64 -18.11 -52.74 1.88
C LYS A 64 -16.59 -52.65 1.94
N THR A 65 -15.90 -53.52 1.20
CA THR A 65 -14.43 -53.55 1.16
C THR A 65 -13.89 -52.28 0.52
N GLN A 66 -14.46 -51.84 -0.61
CA GLN A 66 -14.07 -50.58 -1.27
C GLN A 66 -14.31 -49.37 -0.37
N SER A 67 -15.43 -49.33 0.34
CA SER A 67 -15.72 -48.27 1.32
C SER A 67 -14.66 -48.22 2.43
N ALA A 68 -14.26 -49.37 2.98
CA ALA A 68 -13.21 -49.45 3.99
C ALA A 68 -11.85 -48.98 3.45
N VAL A 69 -11.47 -49.39 2.23
CA VAL A 69 -10.22 -48.94 1.59
C VAL A 69 -10.20 -47.42 1.44
N VAL A 70 -11.25 -46.83 0.86
CA VAL A 70 -11.33 -45.38 0.66
C VAL A 70 -11.31 -44.63 2.00
N HIS A 71 -11.93 -45.19 3.05
CA HIS A 71 -11.92 -44.60 4.37
C HIS A 71 -10.50 -44.57 4.99
N GLU A 72 -9.73 -45.65 4.84
CA GLU A 72 -8.33 -45.70 5.29
C GLU A 72 -7.42 -44.80 4.45
N GLU A 73 -7.61 -44.75 3.13
CA GLU A 73 -6.89 -43.82 2.26
C GLU A 73 -7.12 -42.36 2.69
N LEU A 74 -8.37 -41.99 2.99
CA LEU A 74 -8.69 -40.65 3.49
C LEU A 74 -7.99 -40.33 4.82
N LYS A 75 -7.89 -41.30 5.74
CA LYS A 75 -7.14 -41.13 6.99
C LYS A 75 -5.66 -40.89 6.72
N ILE A 76 -5.05 -41.64 5.80
CA ILE A 76 -3.66 -41.46 5.39
C ILE A 76 -3.45 -40.04 4.84
N TYR A 77 -4.33 -39.56 3.96
CA TYR A 77 -4.24 -38.19 3.43
C TYR A 77 -4.36 -37.13 4.53
N ARG A 78 -5.28 -37.31 5.48
CA ARG A 78 -5.43 -36.38 6.62
C ARG A 78 -4.19 -36.35 7.51
N LEU A 79 -3.59 -37.50 7.81
CA LEU A 79 -2.36 -37.57 8.60
C LEU A 79 -1.19 -36.92 7.86
N ARG A 80 -1.05 -37.16 6.56
CA ARG A 80 -0.03 -36.50 5.74
C ARG A 80 -0.17 -34.98 5.75
N LEU A 81 -1.40 -34.48 5.62
CA LEU A 81 -1.66 -33.04 5.72
C LEU A 81 -1.29 -32.48 7.09
N ALA A 82 -1.65 -33.19 8.17
CA ALA A 82 -1.30 -32.77 9.53
C ALA A 82 0.22 -32.71 9.76
N LEU A 83 0.97 -33.69 9.24
CA LEU A 83 2.44 -33.70 9.31
C LEU A 83 3.06 -32.55 8.52
N LEU A 84 2.55 -32.27 7.31
CA LEU A 84 3.04 -31.15 6.51
C LEU A 84 2.81 -29.81 7.21
N ILE A 85 1.64 -29.62 7.82
CA ILE A 85 1.32 -28.41 8.59
C ILE A 85 2.25 -28.28 9.80
N GLU A 86 2.51 -29.37 10.51
CA GLU A 86 3.42 -29.35 11.67
C GLU A 86 4.85 -28.98 11.26
N GLU A 87 5.35 -29.53 10.15
CA GLU A 87 6.66 -29.18 9.60
C GLU A 87 6.75 -27.70 9.21
N GLU A 88 5.73 -27.16 8.53
CA GLU A 88 5.65 -25.74 8.17
C GLU A 88 5.63 -24.83 9.41
N LEU A 89 4.83 -25.19 10.43
CA LEU A 89 4.79 -24.46 11.70
C LEU A 89 6.13 -24.51 12.43
N SER A 90 6.80 -25.65 12.46
CA SER A 90 8.11 -25.83 13.09
C SER A 90 9.18 -24.99 12.43
N VAL A 91 9.22 -24.97 11.09
CA VAL A 91 10.14 -24.10 10.33
C VAL A 91 9.86 -22.63 10.64
N ARG A 92 8.59 -22.22 10.66
CA ARG A 92 8.21 -20.84 10.96
C ARG A 92 8.56 -20.42 12.38
N GLU A 93 8.37 -21.32 13.36
CA GLU A 93 8.76 -21.10 14.75
C GLU A 93 10.27 -20.87 14.87
N GLN A 94 11.09 -21.71 14.21
CA GLN A 94 12.55 -21.56 14.21
C GLN A 94 12.99 -20.23 13.57
N GLU A 95 12.37 -19.83 12.48
CA GLU A 95 12.65 -18.55 11.83
C GLU A 95 12.33 -17.37 12.76
N LEU A 96 11.15 -17.36 13.37
CA LEU A 96 10.74 -16.33 14.33
C LEU A 96 11.66 -16.30 15.55
N ALA A 97 12.06 -17.47 16.08
CA ALA A 97 12.99 -17.57 17.19
C ALA A 97 14.36 -16.95 16.85
N SER A 98 14.87 -17.21 15.64
CA SER A 98 16.12 -16.62 15.11
C SER A 98 16.02 -15.10 14.95
N GLN A 99 14.90 -14.62 14.39
CA GLN A 99 14.64 -13.19 14.27
C GLN A 99 14.57 -12.51 15.65
N LEU A 100 13.87 -13.11 16.61
CA LEU A 100 13.78 -12.61 17.98
C LEU A 100 15.15 -12.54 18.67
N THR A 101 16.00 -13.56 18.50
CA THR A 101 17.35 -13.54 19.09
C THR A 101 18.19 -12.42 18.48
N LYS A 102 18.19 -12.25 17.16
CA LYS A 102 18.89 -11.14 16.48
C LYS A 102 18.41 -9.77 16.97
N ARG A 103 17.09 -9.59 17.09
CA ARG A 103 16.50 -8.32 17.56
C ARG A 103 16.81 -8.04 19.02
N ARG A 104 16.83 -9.08 19.88
CA ARG A 104 17.24 -8.94 21.29
C ARG A 104 18.70 -8.52 21.41
N ALA A 105 19.61 -9.15 20.66
CA ALA A 105 21.02 -8.76 20.64
C ALA A 105 21.21 -7.30 20.20
N ALA A 106 20.50 -6.86 19.13
CA ALA A 106 20.54 -5.47 18.70
C ALA A 106 20.01 -4.48 19.77
N LEU A 107 19.01 -4.87 20.55
CA LEU A 107 18.52 -4.06 21.68
C LEU A 107 19.53 -3.98 22.82
N GLU A 108 20.24 -5.07 23.12
CA GLU A 108 21.33 -5.08 24.10
C GLU A 108 22.44 -4.11 23.70
N ASP A 109 22.79 -4.03 22.40
CA ASP A 109 23.78 -3.08 21.88
C ASP A 109 23.30 -1.61 21.92
N LEU A 110 22.00 -1.37 21.76
CA LEU A 110 21.41 -0.02 21.79
C LEU A 110 21.31 0.56 23.19
N GLY A 111 21.12 -0.28 24.23
CA GLY A 111 21.00 0.15 25.62
C GLY A 111 22.16 1.06 26.08
N PRO A 112 23.43 0.64 25.95
CA PRO A 112 24.59 1.46 26.29
C PRO A 112 24.67 2.79 25.52
N LEU A 113 24.22 2.81 24.26
CA LEU A 113 24.20 4.03 23.43
C LEU A 113 23.16 5.02 23.94
N ILE A 114 21.96 4.55 24.33
CA ILE A 114 20.92 5.36 24.94
C ILE A 114 21.40 5.93 26.28
N ASP A 115 22.05 5.11 27.12
CA ASP A 115 22.59 5.55 28.40
C ASP A 115 23.70 6.58 28.23
N ARG A 116 24.59 6.40 27.25
CA ARG A 116 25.62 7.37 26.90
C ARG A 116 25.01 8.69 26.43
N SER A 117 24.01 8.63 25.56
CA SER A 117 23.28 9.82 25.08
C SER A 117 22.61 10.56 26.25
N ARG A 118 21.91 9.84 27.14
CA ARG A 118 21.28 10.41 28.33
C ARG A 118 22.28 11.08 29.27
N LYS A 119 23.46 10.44 29.48
CA LYS A 119 24.54 11.03 30.27
C LYS A 119 25.05 12.33 29.64
N LEU A 120 25.27 12.34 28.32
CA LEU A 120 25.73 13.53 27.59
C LEU A 120 24.74 14.69 27.72
N VAL A 121 23.44 14.43 27.53
CA VAL A 121 22.37 15.43 27.70
C VAL A 121 22.36 16.01 29.11
N LYS A 122 22.49 15.16 30.14
CA LYS A 122 22.57 15.62 31.53
C LYS A 122 23.80 16.50 31.77
N THR A 123 24.98 16.07 31.32
CA THR A 123 26.20 16.88 31.48
C THR A 123 26.11 18.21 30.76
N GLN A 124 25.46 18.26 29.58
CA GLN A 124 25.26 19.49 28.83
C GLN A 124 24.30 20.44 29.57
N ASP A 125 23.22 19.91 30.15
CA ASP A 125 22.28 20.69 30.95
C ASP A 125 22.97 21.27 32.20
N GLU A 126 23.73 20.46 32.94
CA GLU A 126 24.51 20.90 34.11
C GLU A 126 25.49 22.03 33.75
N GLN A 127 26.19 21.93 32.61
CA GLN A 127 27.08 22.99 32.11
C GLN A 127 26.31 24.28 31.81
N ILE A 128 25.13 24.19 31.19
CA ILE A 128 24.27 25.35 30.90
C ILE A 128 23.79 25.99 32.21
N GLN A 129 23.37 25.19 33.19
CA GLN A 129 22.92 25.71 34.49
C GLN A 129 24.06 26.39 35.26
N TYR A 130 25.26 25.80 35.24
CA TYR A 130 26.45 26.41 35.82
C TYR A 130 26.79 27.74 35.14
N ALA A 131 26.80 27.79 33.80
CA ALA A 131 27.09 29.02 33.06
C ALA A 131 26.04 30.12 33.34
N LYS A 132 24.76 29.74 33.51
CA LYS A 132 23.68 30.66 33.92
C LYS A 132 23.90 31.22 35.32
N SER A 133 24.18 30.37 36.29
CA SER A 133 24.37 30.78 37.69
C SER A 133 25.65 31.63 37.87
N ASP A 134 26.73 31.28 37.18
CA ASP A 134 27.96 32.07 37.16
C ASP A 134 27.74 33.45 36.50
N ASN A 135 26.98 33.52 35.41
CA ASN A 135 26.60 34.81 34.81
C ASN A 135 25.75 35.66 35.76
N GLU A 136 24.76 35.06 36.43
CA GLU A 136 23.93 35.74 37.43
C GLU A 136 24.73 36.20 38.65
N TYR A 137 25.71 35.40 39.10
CA TYR A 137 26.64 35.79 40.16
C TYR A 137 27.47 37.01 39.75
N MET A 138 28.05 37.00 38.55
CA MET A 138 28.82 38.14 38.03
C MET A 138 27.97 39.41 37.87
N GLU A 139 26.68 39.27 37.56
CA GLU A 139 25.75 40.41 37.59
C GLU A 139 25.53 40.95 39.00
N LYS A 140 25.32 40.07 39.99
CA LYS A 140 25.00 40.49 41.37
C LYS A 140 26.22 40.96 42.15
N ASN A 141 27.42 40.48 41.82
CA ASN A 141 28.66 40.76 42.56
C ASN A 141 29.22 42.16 42.25
N PHE A 142 28.55 43.18 42.79
CA PHE A 142 28.99 44.58 42.66
C PHE A 142 30.39 44.83 43.24
N SER A 143 30.79 44.10 44.29
CA SER A 143 32.11 44.25 44.90
C SER A 143 33.24 43.86 43.93
N ALA A 144 33.09 42.73 43.23
CA ALA A 144 34.03 42.33 42.18
C ALA A 144 34.03 43.31 41.00
N PHE A 145 32.85 43.74 40.54
CA PHE A 145 32.74 44.75 39.48
C PHE A 145 33.45 46.06 39.85
N LYS A 146 33.30 46.53 41.10
CA LYS A 146 33.96 47.75 41.58
C LYS A 146 35.49 47.61 41.63
N LYS A 147 36.01 46.40 41.88
CA LYS A 147 37.47 46.14 41.86
C LYS A 147 38.08 46.25 40.47
N GLU A 148 37.31 46.03 39.40
CA GLU A 148 37.76 46.23 38.01
C GLU A 148 37.96 47.72 37.68
N PHE A 149 37.37 48.63 38.47
CA PHE A 149 37.44 50.07 38.27
C PHE A 149 37.77 50.79 39.59
N PRO A 150 39.01 50.66 40.10
CA PRO A 150 39.41 51.31 41.35
C PRO A 150 39.55 52.83 41.21
N GLU A 151 39.67 53.35 39.99
CA GLU A 151 39.98 54.77 39.73
C GLU A 151 38.74 55.69 39.71
N ILE A 152 37.52 55.13 39.84
CA ILE A 152 36.26 55.89 39.74
C ILE A 152 35.52 56.02 41.09
N SER A 153 34.68 57.04 41.21
CA SER A 153 33.84 57.24 42.40
C SER A 153 32.78 56.14 42.54
N ALA A 154 32.30 55.91 43.77
CA ALA A 154 31.26 54.91 44.04
C ALA A 154 29.96 55.16 43.23
N ALA A 155 29.54 56.43 43.11
CA ALA A 155 28.36 56.81 42.34
C ALA A 155 28.53 56.54 40.82
N MET A 156 29.75 56.70 40.30
CA MET A 156 30.07 56.39 38.91
C MET A 156 30.09 54.87 38.68
N ALA A 157 30.68 54.10 39.62
CA ALA A 157 30.68 52.65 39.58
C ALA A 157 29.25 52.07 39.61
N ASP A 158 28.34 52.63 40.42
CA ASP A 158 26.92 52.25 40.44
C ASP A 158 26.23 52.50 39.08
N THR A 159 26.55 53.61 38.44
CA THR A 159 26.01 53.99 37.12
C THR A 159 26.45 53.01 36.03
N LEU A 160 27.75 52.69 35.99
CA LEU A 160 28.30 51.70 35.07
C LEU A 160 27.75 50.29 35.37
N HIS A 161 27.59 49.93 36.64
CA HIS A 161 27.05 48.61 37.00
C HIS A 161 25.57 48.45 36.62
N LYS A 162 24.76 49.51 36.70
CA LYS A 162 23.39 49.51 36.15
C LYS A 162 23.38 49.29 34.63
N MET A 163 24.31 49.92 33.90
CA MET A 163 24.48 49.69 32.47
C MET A 163 24.96 48.27 32.15
N TYR A 164 25.83 47.70 32.98
CA TYR A 164 26.30 46.32 32.87
C TYR A 164 25.16 45.30 33.08
N LYS A 165 24.30 45.53 34.08
CA LYS A 165 23.13 44.67 34.37
C LYS A 165 22.00 44.75 33.34
N LYS A 166 21.95 45.82 32.54
CA LYS A 166 20.87 46.02 31.58
C LYS A 166 20.85 44.86 30.58
N LYS A 167 19.82 44.02 30.62
CA LYS A 167 19.67 42.90 29.68
C LYS A 167 19.60 43.41 28.25
N LEU A 168 20.10 42.60 27.32
CA LEU A 168 19.99 42.91 25.91
C LEU A 168 18.48 42.95 25.58
N PRO A 169 17.98 43.94 24.81
CA PRO A 169 16.65 43.83 24.23
C PRO A 169 16.57 42.49 23.52
N GLN A 170 15.46 41.76 23.63
CA GLN A 170 15.32 40.48 22.93
C GLN A 170 15.66 40.73 21.46
N LEU A 171 16.82 40.22 21.03
CA LEU A 171 17.23 40.23 19.64
C LEU A 171 16.14 39.41 18.95
N LYS A 172 15.14 40.10 18.39
CA LYS A 172 14.23 39.53 17.43
C LYS A 172 15.11 39.25 16.22
N ILE A 173 15.84 38.14 16.28
CA ILE A 173 16.36 37.49 15.10
C ILE A 173 15.09 37.22 14.31
N LYS A 174 14.81 38.07 13.32
CA LYS A 174 13.86 37.75 12.27
C LYS A 174 14.48 36.55 11.56
N ALA A 175 14.33 35.37 12.14
CA ALA A 175 14.39 34.14 11.40
C ALA A 175 13.25 34.29 10.40
N GLY A 176 13.59 34.71 9.18
CA GLY A 176 12.65 34.81 8.08
C GLY A 176 12.14 33.41 7.77
N LEU A 177 11.11 32.98 8.46
CA LEU A 177 10.33 31.80 8.15
C LEU A 177 8.89 32.08 8.55
N GLY A 178 8.00 32.04 7.56
CA GLY A 178 6.58 31.93 7.80
C GLY A 178 6.28 30.68 8.63
N GLU A 179 5.25 30.81 9.46
CA GLU A 179 4.34 29.75 9.89
C GLU A 179 4.95 28.37 10.15
N ALA A 180 5.36 28.18 11.41
CA ALA A 180 5.08 27.04 12.29
C ALA A 180 6.29 26.80 13.19
N PRO A 181 6.21 27.05 14.51
CA PRO A 181 7.35 26.93 15.42
C PRO A 181 7.90 25.50 15.59
N PHE A 182 7.34 24.50 14.90
CA PHE A 182 7.61 23.09 15.17
C PHE A 182 7.55 22.17 13.95
N ASN A 183 7.88 22.64 12.73
CA ASN A 183 8.06 21.71 11.61
C ASN A 183 9.52 21.17 11.58
N PRO A 184 9.78 19.89 11.94
CA PRO A 184 11.11 19.29 11.87
C PRO A 184 11.62 19.09 10.43
N TYR A 185 10.75 19.21 9.42
CA TYR A 185 11.07 18.99 7.99
C TYR A 185 11.06 20.28 7.15
N GLY A 186 10.89 21.46 7.76
CA GLY A 186 10.96 22.73 7.04
C GLY A 186 12.39 23.10 6.65
N ASN A 187 12.57 23.91 5.59
CA ASN A 187 13.86 24.52 5.24
C ASN A 187 14.31 25.46 6.38
N ARG A 188 15.04 24.92 7.34
CA ARG A 188 15.63 25.71 8.44
C ARG A 188 16.97 26.27 7.96
N PRO A 189 17.26 27.56 8.18
CA PRO A 189 18.63 28.05 8.05
C PRO A 189 19.53 27.20 8.93
N THR A 190 20.71 26.84 8.42
CA THR A 190 21.67 26.02 9.15
C THR A 190 21.98 26.66 10.51
N THR A 191 22.31 25.84 11.51
CA THR A 191 22.71 26.32 12.85
C THR A 191 23.80 27.38 12.76
N ALA A 192 24.74 27.21 11.82
CA ALA A 192 25.78 28.18 11.52
C ALA A 192 25.23 29.52 11.00
N SER A 193 24.30 29.51 10.04
CA SER A 193 23.68 30.72 9.49
C SER A 193 22.88 31.49 10.56
N ARG A 194 22.16 30.77 11.44
CA ARG A 194 21.41 31.38 12.55
C ARG A 194 22.35 32.04 13.57
N GLN A 195 23.43 31.34 13.96
CA GLN A 195 24.43 31.85 14.88
C GLN A 195 25.16 33.08 14.32
N GLU A 196 25.45 33.08 13.02
CA GLU A 196 26.09 34.20 12.35
C GLU A 196 25.20 35.43 12.29
N GLY A 197 23.92 35.27 11.95
CA GLY A 197 22.94 36.36 12.00
C GLY A 197 22.76 36.93 13.42
N ALA A 198 22.75 36.07 14.44
CA ALA A 198 22.67 36.48 15.84
C ALA A 198 23.92 37.27 16.28
N ARG A 199 25.12 36.82 15.90
CA ARG A 199 26.39 37.51 16.17
C ARG A 199 26.46 38.87 15.49
N GLN A 200 26.05 38.97 14.22
CA GLN A 200 26.02 40.24 13.50
C GLN A 200 25.04 41.24 14.13
N ALA A 201 23.84 40.80 14.51
CA ALA A 201 22.85 41.64 15.18
C ALA A 201 23.35 42.09 16.56
N LEU A 202 23.99 41.20 17.32
CA LEU A 202 24.64 41.56 18.58
C LEU A 202 25.75 42.61 18.38
N GLY A 203 26.59 42.45 17.36
CA GLY A 203 27.65 43.40 17.03
C GLY A 203 27.14 44.78 16.61
N GLN A 204 25.94 44.89 16.04
CA GLN A 204 25.30 46.19 15.77
C GLN A 204 24.81 46.85 17.07
N VAL A 205 24.14 46.09 17.93
CA VAL A 205 23.64 46.59 19.24
C VAL A 205 24.80 47.03 20.14
N LEU A 206 25.89 46.27 20.15
CA LEU A 206 27.09 46.61 20.92
C LEU A 206 27.74 47.90 20.43
N ARG A 207 27.84 48.11 19.11
CA ARG A 207 28.37 49.36 18.54
C ARG A 207 27.57 50.58 18.96
N GLU A 208 26.25 50.50 18.93
CA GLU A 208 25.38 51.58 19.42
C GLU A 208 25.58 51.82 20.92
N GLN A 209 25.59 50.75 21.73
CA GLN A 209 25.71 50.89 23.19
C GLN A 209 27.08 51.41 23.64
N ASP A 210 28.13 51.12 22.89
CA ASP A 210 29.52 51.52 23.18
C ASP A 210 29.88 52.91 22.65
N ASP A 211 28.97 53.59 21.93
CA ASP A 211 29.19 54.94 21.41
C ASP A 211 29.51 55.92 22.54
N GLU A 212 30.46 56.84 22.28
CA GLU A 212 30.91 57.86 23.23
C GLU A 212 29.76 58.76 23.72
N ARG A 213 28.67 58.90 22.96
CA ARG A 213 27.45 59.62 23.36
C ARG A 213 26.77 59.03 24.60
N HIS A 214 27.00 57.75 24.87
CA HIS A 214 26.46 57.07 26.05
C HIS A 214 27.42 57.03 27.23
N MET A 215 28.64 57.58 27.08
CA MET A 215 29.61 57.70 28.15
C MET A 215 29.12 58.71 29.19
N PRO A 216 29.10 58.37 30.50
CA PRO A 216 28.78 59.32 31.55
C PRO A 216 29.74 60.52 31.58
N SER A 217 29.20 61.71 31.85
CA SER A 217 29.99 62.93 31.96
C SER A 217 31.02 62.82 33.10
N GLY A 218 32.28 63.14 32.78
CA GLY A 218 33.40 63.06 33.74
C GLY A 218 34.06 61.69 33.86
N LEU A 219 33.73 60.72 33.00
CA LEU A 219 34.44 59.44 32.89
C LEU A 219 35.60 59.54 31.90
N ASP A 220 36.74 58.95 32.24
CA ASP A 220 37.90 58.84 31.35
C ASP A 220 37.64 57.85 30.20
N ALA A 221 38.10 58.19 28.99
CA ALA A 221 37.87 57.38 27.79
C ALA A 221 38.48 55.96 27.89
N HIS A 222 39.61 55.80 28.58
CA HIS A 222 40.23 54.49 28.79
C HIS A 222 39.43 53.62 29.77
N VAL A 223 38.81 54.24 30.78
CA VAL A 223 37.87 53.55 31.68
C VAL A 223 36.62 53.10 30.93
N TRP A 224 36.07 53.96 30.07
CA TRP A 224 34.93 53.61 29.20
C TRP A 224 35.25 52.44 28.27
N GLN A 225 36.42 52.43 27.64
CA GLN A 225 36.85 51.33 26.77
C GLN A 225 36.94 49.99 27.51
N ARG A 226 37.50 49.96 28.72
CA ARG A 226 37.54 48.74 29.57
C ARG A 226 36.12 48.28 29.95
N PHE A 227 35.23 49.21 30.28
CA PHE A 227 33.82 48.90 30.55
C PHE A 227 33.12 48.28 29.33
N CYS A 228 33.31 48.86 28.14
CA CYS A 228 32.80 48.32 26.88
C CYS A 228 33.30 46.89 26.65
N GLN A 229 34.59 46.61 26.86
CA GLN A 229 35.16 45.26 26.73
C GLN A 229 34.52 44.27 27.71
N LEU A 230 34.41 44.63 28.98
CA LEU A 230 33.76 43.81 30.01
C LEU A 230 32.29 43.52 29.65
N ARG A 231 31.55 44.53 29.18
CA ARG A 231 30.16 44.39 28.71
C ARG A 231 30.07 43.48 27.50
N ARG A 232 30.96 43.62 26.50
CA ARG A 232 31.00 42.74 25.31
C ARG A 232 31.24 41.28 25.70
N ALA A 233 32.23 41.02 26.53
CA ALA A 233 32.51 39.66 27.02
C ALA A 233 31.30 39.04 27.73
N LYS A 234 30.60 39.82 28.56
CA LYS A 234 29.33 39.39 29.16
C LYS A 234 28.28 39.07 28.09
N ARG A 235 28.07 39.93 27.09
CA ARG A 235 27.06 39.70 26.04
C ARG A 235 27.35 38.46 25.20
N GLU A 236 28.61 38.21 24.88
CA GLU A 236 29.03 37.02 24.14
C GLU A 236 28.76 35.75 24.95
N LYS A 237 29.01 35.80 26.26
CA LYS A 237 28.66 34.70 27.18
C LYS A 237 27.15 34.49 27.28
N GLU A 238 26.36 35.55 27.39
CA GLU A 238 24.89 35.47 27.39
C GLU A 238 24.34 34.86 26.10
N LEU A 239 24.89 35.26 24.95
CA LEU A 239 24.52 34.72 23.64
C LEU A 239 24.86 33.22 23.56
N LEU A 240 26.06 32.83 24.00
CA LEU A 240 26.48 31.42 24.00
C LEU A 240 25.58 30.55 24.89
N ILE A 241 25.23 31.02 26.09
CA ILE A 241 24.29 30.34 26.99
C ILE A 241 22.91 30.18 26.32
N GLY A 242 22.45 31.22 25.62
CA GLY A 242 21.21 31.20 24.86
C GLY A 242 21.22 30.16 23.74
N ASP A 243 22.28 30.14 22.93
CA ASP A 243 22.46 29.18 21.84
C ASP A 243 22.52 27.74 22.35
N MET A 244 23.28 27.48 23.43
CA MET A 244 23.36 26.15 24.04
C MET A 244 22.01 25.71 24.63
N THR A 245 21.26 26.63 25.26
CA THR A 245 19.91 26.34 25.79
C THR A 245 18.93 25.99 24.68
N LEU A 246 18.95 26.76 23.58
CA LEU A 246 18.08 26.52 22.43
C LEU A 246 18.40 25.18 21.76
N ALA A 247 19.68 24.89 21.54
CA ALA A 247 20.10 23.62 20.93
C ALA A 247 19.68 22.40 21.78
N LEU A 248 19.84 22.48 23.11
CA LEU A 248 19.39 21.42 24.01
C LEU A 248 17.87 21.24 23.98
N SER A 249 17.11 22.34 23.94
CA SER A 249 15.65 22.31 23.86
C SER A 249 15.15 21.73 22.53
N GLU A 250 15.77 22.10 21.40
CA GLU A 250 15.45 21.52 20.08
C GLU A 250 15.75 20.02 20.07
N PHE A 251 16.90 19.59 20.63
CA PHE A 251 17.26 18.19 20.76
C PHE A 251 16.23 17.42 21.60
N GLN A 252 15.87 17.91 22.79
CA GLN A 252 14.86 17.28 23.65
C GLN A 252 13.49 17.20 22.99
N ALA A 253 13.09 18.26 22.28
CA ALA A 253 11.80 18.31 21.61
C ALA A 253 11.72 17.36 20.41
N PHE A 254 12.84 17.13 19.71
CA PHE A 254 12.91 16.10 18.67
C PHE A 254 12.54 14.71 19.21
N PHE A 255 13.06 14.33 20.38
CA PHE A 255 12.70 13.04 21.01
C PHE A 255 11.28 13.03 21.58
N ALA A 256 10.82 14.13 22.17
CA ALA A 256 9.48 14.22 22.73
C ALA A 256 8.38 14.17 21.65
N ASN A 257 8.68 14.66 20.45
CA ASN A 257 7.73 14.71 19.33
C ASN A 257 7.84 13.51 18.38
N ASN A 258 8.79 12.59 18.61
CA ASN A 258 8.88 11.34 17.86
C ASN A 258 7.87 10.32 18.41
N LEU A 259 6.59 10.65 18.28
CA LEU A 259 5.47 9.86 18.75
C LEU A 259 5.04 8.91 17.64
N GLU A 260 4.92 7.63 17.98
CA GLU A 260 4.24 6.68 17.12
C GLU A 260 2.74 6.97 17.18
N VAL A 261 2.17 7.35 16.04
CA VAL A 261 0.74 7.65 15.91
C VAL A 261 0.13 6.62 14.98
N GLN A 262 -0.84 5.87 15.49
CA GLN A 262 -1.63 4.99 14.64
C GLN A 262 -2.63 5.82 13.83
N LEU A 263 -2.56 5.70 12.51
CA LEU A 263 -3.48 6.36 11.59
C LEU A 263 -4.44 5.32 11.00
N LEU A 264 -5.73 5.53 11.18
CA LEU A 264 -6.75 4.74 10.49
C LEU A 264 -7.15 5.44 9.19
N VAL A 265 -6.71 4.86 8.07
CA VAL A 265 -7.02 5.32 6.71
C VAL A 265 -8.00 4.34 6.06
N LYS A 266 -8.89 4.84 5.20
CA LYS A 266 -9.84 3.98 4.48
C LYS A 266 -9.12 3.27 3.33
N GLN A 267 -9.59 2.07 3.00
CA GLN A 267 -9.14 1.34 1.80
C GLN A 267 -9.36 2.22 0.55
N GLY A 268 -8.33 2.35 -0.28
CA GLY A 268 -8.30 3.28 -1.43
C GLY A 268 -7.60 4.62 -1.16
N GLN A 269 -7.17 4.89 0.08
CA GLN A 269 -6.27 6.02 0.43
C GLN A 269 -4.82 5.58 0.66
N VAL A 270 -4.53 4.32 0.36
CA VAL A 270 -3.22 3.69 0.51
C VAL A 270 -2.80 3.22 -0.87
N GLU A 271 -1.80 3.88 -1.46
CA GLU A 271 -1.26 3.59 -2.79
C GLU A 271 0.05 2.78 -2.71
N VAL A 272 0.22 2.00 -1.64
CA VAL A 272 1.38 1.12 -1.48
C VAL A 272 1.02 -0.26 -2.03
N GLU A 273 1.77 -0.69 -3.04
CA GLU A 273 1.63 -2.05 -3.57
C GLU A 273 2.21 -3.06 -2.57
N PRO A 274 1.46 -4.12 -2.21
CA PRO A 274 1.99 -5.19 -1.37
C PRO A 274 3.16 -5.86 -2.09
N ARG A 275 4.33 -5.94 -1.44
CA ARG A 275 5.44 -6.78 -1.94
C ARG A 275 5.18 -8.28 -1.72
N ASP A 276 4.36 -8.62 -0.72
CA ASP A 276 3.93 -9.98 -0.37
C ASP A 276 2.43 -10.01 -0.04
N ASP A 277 1.79 -11.17 -0.23
CA ASP A 277 0.33 -11.36 -0.07
C ASP A 277 -0.18 -11.27 1.38
N PHE A 278 0.70 -11.31 2.38
CA PHE A 278 0.31 -11.43 3.79
C PHE A 278 0.67 -10.24 4.68
N ILE A 279 1.73 -9.48 4.36
CA ILE A 279 2.17 -8.33 5.18
C ILE A 279 2.55 -7.19 4.23
N ILE A 280 1.82 -6.09 4.33
CA ILE A 280 2.13 -4.87 3.56
C ILE A 280 3.24 -4.12 4.30
N ASP A 281 4.40 -3.99 3.65
CA ASP A 281 5.53 -3.22 4.16
C ASP A 281 5.34 -1.72 3.86
N PHE A 282 5.29 -0.91 4.92
CA PHE A 282 5.13 0.54 4.84
C PHE A 282 6.43 1.31 5.11
N ALA A 283 7.57 0.63 5.23
CA ALA A 283 8.84 1.26 5.60
C ALA A 283 9.28 2.38 4.63
N ASP A 284 8.90 2.28 3.35
CA ASP A 284 9.24 3.25 2.30
C ASP A 284 8.03 4.12 1.88
N SER A 285 7.02 4.23 2.75
CA SER A 285 5.79 4.97 2.46
C SER A 285 5.83 6.42 2.99
N LEU A 286 5.12 7.31 2.30
CA LEU A 286 5.02 8.73 2.65
C LEU A 286 3.56 9.11 2.89
N LEU A 287 3.31 9.84 3.99
CA LEU A 287 1.98 10.40 4.27
C LEU A 287 1.82 11.74 3.55
N LEU A 288 0.93 11.79 2.57
CA LEU A 288 0.64 13.00 1.80
C LEU A 288 -0.65 13.67 2.28
N SER A 289 -0.62 15.01 2.39
CA SER A 289 -1.82 15.79 2.67
C SER A 289 -2.81 15.68 1.51
N ARG A 290 -4.06 15.35 1.84
CA ARG A 290 -5.16 15.26 0.88
C ARG A 290 -5.32 16.53 0.03
N GLY A 291 -5.09 17.71 0.62
CA GLY A 291 -5.20 18.98 -0.10
C GLY A 291 -4.25 19.07 -1.30
N VAL A 292 -3.03 18.56 -1.17
CA VAL A 292 -2.05 18.54 -2.28
C VAL A 292 -2.55 17.69 -3.45
N VAL A 293 -3.16 16.55 -3.15
CA VAL A 293 -3.74 15.65 -4.14
C VAL A 293 -4.98 16.28 -4.80
N GLU A 294 -5.84 16.93 -4.01
CA GLU A 294 -7.04 17.61 -4.51
C GLU A 294 -6.70 18.81 -5.40
N ASP A 295 -5.69 19.59 -5.05
CA ASP A 295 -5.18 20.71 -5.84
C ASP A 295 -4.64 20.23 -7.18
N LEU A 296 -3.83 19.16 -7.17
CA LEU A 296 -3.29 18.56 -8.39
C LEU A 296 -4.42 18.02 -9.27
N ASN A 297 -5.38 17.30 -8.70
CA ASN A 297 -6.54 16.76 -9.41
C ASN A 297 -7.40 17.86 -10.03
N SER A 298 -7.59 18.97 -9.32
CA SER A 298 -8.31 20.14 -9.84
C SER A 298 -7.60 20.71 -11.06
N LYS A 299 -6.27 20.85 -10.99
CA LYS A 299 -5.45 21.33 -12.10
C LYS A 299 -5.48 20.38 -13.31
N ILE A 300 -5.42 19.08 -13.07
CA ILE A 300 -5.54 18.05 -14.11
C ILE A 300 -6.91 18.15 -14.81
N LYS A 301 -8.00 18.31 -14.06
CA LYS A 301 -9.35 18.47 -14.63
C LYS A 301 -9.43 19.72 -15.51
N THR A 302 -8.95 20.87 -15.04
CA THR A 302 -8.94 22.11 -15.83
C THR A 302 -8.17 21.95 -17.14
N LEU A 303 -7.00 21.31 -17.11
CA LEU A 303 -6.21 21.02 -18.32
C LEU A 303 -6.93 20.03 -19.25
N GLY A 304 -7.59 19.02 -18.69
CA GLY A 304 -8.39 18.05 -19.43
C GLY A 304 -9.57 18.71 -20.15
N GLU A 305 -10.33 19.56 -19.45
CA GLU A 305 -11.43 20.33 -20.02
C GLU A 305 -10.97 21.23 -21.17
N ALA A 306 -9.85 21.93 -20.98
CA ALA A 306 -9.26 22.75 -22.05
C ALA A 306 -8.91 21.91 -23.27
N LYS A 307 -8.27 20.74 -23.08
CA LYS A 307 -7.93 19.81 -24.18
C LYS A 307 -9.18 19.33 -24.92
N VAL A 308 -10.24 18.96 -24.21
CA VAL A 308 -11.51 18.51 -24.81
C VAL A 308 -12.13 19.61 -25.66
N ARG A 309 -12.19 20.84 -25.15
CA ARG A 309 -12.71 22.00 -25.92
C ARG A 309 -11.94 22.21 -27.22
N PHE A 310 -10.61 22.19 -27.17
CA PHE A 310 -9.80 22.30 -28.40
C PHE A 310 -10.07 21.15 -29.39
N MET A 311 -10.27 19.94 -28.89
CA MET A 311 -10.60 18.79 -29.75
C MET A 311 -11.98 18.96 -30.41
N GLU A 312 -12.96 19.51 -29.71
CA GLU A 312 -14.29 19.81 -30.25
C GLU A 312 -14.24 20.88 -31.34
N GLU A 313 -13.55 21.99 -31.08
CA GLU A 313 -13.36 23.08 -32.05
C GLU A 313 -12.65 22.58 -33.32
N ALA A 314 -11.61 21.76 -33.16
CA ALA A 314 -10.89 21.16 -34.29
C ALA A 314 -11.78 20.20 -35.09
N LYS A 315 -12.62 19.40 -34.41
CA LYS A 315 -13.58 18.50 -35.05
C LYS A 315 -14.61 19.28 -35.87
N ASP A 316 -15.19 20.33 -35.30
CA ASP A 316 -16.22 21.14 -35.97
C ASP A 316 -15.66 21.95 -37.13
N SER A 317 -14.43 22.44 -37.00
CA SER A 317 -13.69 23.07 -38.11
C SER A 317 -13.49 22.09 -39.27
N LYS A 318 -13.03 20.85 -39.00
CA LYS A 318 -12.85 19.82 -40.04
C LYS A 318 -14.18 19.43 -40.70
N LYS A 319 -15.26 19.32 -39.92
CA LYS A 319 -16.61 19.03 -40.45
C LYS A 319 -17.06 20.13 -41.42
N THR A 320 -16.89 21.39 -41.02
CA THR A 320 -17.27 22.55 -41.83
C THR A 320 -16.44 22.62 -43.11
N PHE A 321 -15.12 22.42 -43.01
CA PHE A 321 -14.22 22.37 -44.17
C PHE A 321 -14.66 21.31 -45.19
N ARG A 322 -14.91 20.07 -44.74
CA ARG A 322 -15.38 18.98 -45.62
C ARG A 322 -16.71 19.28 -46.30
N ARG A 323 -17.65 19.93 -45.59
CA ARG A 323 -18.94 20.33 -46.17
C ARG A 323 -18.74 21.36 -47.29
N LEU A 324 -17.94 22.39 -47.04
CA LEU A 324 -17.64 23.43 -48.03
C LEU A 324 -16.90 22.85 -49.25
N GLU A 325 -15.96 21.93 -49.07
CA GLU A 325 -15.30 21.23 -50.19
C GLU A 325 -16.30 20.44 -51.04
N TRP A 326 -17.26 19.76 -50.41
CA TRP A 326 -18.29 19.01 -51.11
C TRP A 326 -19.24 19.90 -51.89
N GLU A 327 -19.72 21.00 -51.28
CA GLU A 327 -20.56 22.01 -51.94
C GLU A 327 -19.83 22.65 -53.13
N LEU A 328 -18.56 23.03 -52.96
CA LEU A 328 -17.74 23.57 -54.04
C LEU A 328 -17.59 22.58 -55.20
N ARG A 329 -17.38 21.30 -54.89
CA ARG A 329 -17.28 20.24 -55.91
C ARG A 329 -18.59 20.06 -56.66
N GLY A 330 -19.72 20.07 -55.96
CA GLY A 330 -21.06 20.02 -56.57
C GLY A 330 -21.29 21.18 -57.54
N MET A 331 -21.06 22.41 -57.10
CA MET A 331 -21.21 23.61 -57.95
C MET A 331 -20.31 23.56 -59.20
N ARG A 332 -19.09 23.01 -59.10
CA ARG A 332 -18.21 22.84 -60.26
C ARG A 332 -18.76 21.82 -61.26
N MET A 333 -19.31 20.70 -60.79
CA MET A 333 -19.93 19.70 -61.65
C MET A 333 -21.15 20.26 -62.38
N ASP A 334 -22.01 21.01 -61.68
CA ASP A 334 -23.18 21.65 -62.29
C ASP A 334 -22.76 22.69 -63.36
N ALA A 335 -21.71 23.47 -63.08
CA ALA A 335 -21.16 24.41 -64.05
C ALA A 335 -20.59 23.71 -65.29
N GLU A 336 -19.87 22.60 -65.11
CA GLU A 336 -19.37 21.77 -66.21
C GLU A 336 -20.51 21.17 -67.05
N ASP A 337 -21.58 20.67 -66.42
CA ASP A 337 -22.76 20.15 -67.10
C ASP A 337 -23.46 21.22 -67.95
N LEU A 338 -23.62 22.44 -67.42
CA LEU A 338 -24.17 23.57 -68.17
C LEU A 338 -23.29 23.97 -69.36
N ILE A 339 -21.96 23.97 -69.20
CA ILE A 339 -21.01 24.22 -70.29
C ILE A 339 -21.14 23.14 -71.38
N ASN A 340 -21.28 21.87 -71.00
CA ASN A 340 -21.46 20.77 -71.95
C ASN A 340 -22.80 20.89 -72.68
N LYS A 341 -23.90 21.17 -71.99
CA LYS A 341 -25.21 21.43 -72.63
C LYS A 341 -25.15 22.58 -73.63
N LEU A 342 -24.46 23.67 -73.29
CA LEU A 342 -24.26 24.79 -74.22
C LEU A 342 -23.48 24.35 -75.48
N ARG A 343 -22.43 23.53 -75.31
CA ARG A 343 -21.68 22.95 -76.44
C ARG A 343 -22.57 22.07 -77.32
N ASP A 344 -23.41 21.23 -76.71
CA ASP A 344 -24.33 20.36 -77.43
C ASP A 344 -25.33 21.18 -78.26
N ILE A 345 -25.94 22.21 -77.66
CA ILE A 345 -26.84 23.15 -78.36
C ILE A 345 -26.12 23.83 -79.52
N ASN A 346 -24.91 24.34 -79.31
CA ASN A 346 -24.13 24.99 -80.38
C ASN A 346 -23.71 24.01 -81.48
N SER A 347 -23.52 22.73 -81.17
CA SER A 347 -23.20 21.68 -82.14
C SER A 347 -24.42 21.17 -82.90
N PHE A 348 -25.63 21.51 -82.44
CA PHE A 348 -26.89 21.07 -83.03
C PHE A 348 -27.09 21.72 -84.40
N LYS A 349 -26.89 20.92 -85.46
CA LYS A 349 -27.18 21.33 -86.84
C LYS A 349 -28.66 21.12 -87.11
N ILE A 350 -29.38 22.20 -87.43
CA ILE A 350 -30.75 22.13 -87.91
C ILE A 350 -30.73 21.37 -89.25
N THR A 351 -31.20 20.14 -89.26
CA THR A 351 -31.47 19.39 -90.49
C THR A 351 -32.76 19.89 -91.11
N ARG A 352 -32.83 19.88 -92.46
CA ARG A 352 -33.91 20.47 -93.28
C ARG A 352 -35.33 19.98 -92.98
N GLU A 353 -35.51 18.99 -92.12
CA GLU A 353 -36.83 18.50 -91.70
C GLU A 353 -37.51 19.40 -90.66
N ILE A 354 -36.76 20.25 -89.93
CA ILE A 354 -37.30 21.11 -88.86
C ILE A 354 -37.65 22.52 -89.35
N GLN A 355 -37.37 22.86 -90.62
CA GLN A 355 -37.56 24.20 -91.20
C GLN A 355 -38.88 24.37 -91.98
N ARG A 356 -39.92 23.59 -91.68
CA ARG A 356 -41.26 23.73 -92.29
C ARG A 356 -42.29 24.30 -91.34
#